data_AF-A0A2V5YQ37-F1
#
_entry.id   AF-A0A2V5YQ37-F1
#
_cell.length_a   1.000
_cell.length_b   1.000
_cell.length_c   1.000
_cell.angle_alpha   90.00
_cell.angle_beta   90.00
_cell.angle_gamma   90.00
#
_symmetry.space_group_name_H-M   'P 1'
#
loop_
_entity.id
_entity.type
_entity.pdbx_description
1 polymer ?
#
loop_
_entity_poly.entity_id
_entity_poly.type
_entity_poly.pdbx_seq_one_letter_code
_entity_poly.pdbx_strand_id
1 'polypeptide(L)' 'MASPVPDRELKKGSAELMILSLLEDRPRHGYEIAQLIELRSRGAIRFNVASLYPLLYRLEKRTWIRGRWKPST' A
#
# COMPACT_ATOMS: atom_id res chain seq x y z
N MET A 1 13.98 5.98 27.09
CA MET A 1 12.98 7.00 26.69
C MET A 1 12.67 6.80 25.22
N ALA A 2 11.42 6.47 24.86
CA ALA A 2 11.04 6.28 23.45
C ALA A 2 10.88 7.67 22.81
N SER A 3 11.64 7.94 21.75
CA SER A 3 11.49 9.17 20.97
C SER A 3 10.09 9.21 20.33
N PRO A 4 9.41 10.37 20.28
CA PRO A 4 8.13 10.47 19.61
C PRO A 4 8.31 10.13 18.13
N VAL A 5 7.59 9.09 17.67
CA VAL A 5 7.58 8.71 16.26
C VAL A 5 6.95 9.87 15.48
N PRO A 6 7.63 10.46 14.48
CA PRO A 6 7.07 11.58 13.73
C PRO A 6 5.75 11.18 13.03
N ASP A 7 4.76 12.07 12.99
CA ASP A 7 3.45 11.84 12.36
C ASP A 7 3.54 11.30 10.92
N ARG A 8 4.59 11.71 10.19
CA ARG A 8 4.86 11.25 8.83
C ARG A 8 5.24 9.76 8.79
N GLU A 9 5.99 9.27 9.76
CA GLU A 9 6.34 7.85 9.86
C GLU A 9 5.12 7.02 10.30
N LEU A 10 4.28 7.54 11.19
CA LEU A 10 2.99 6.91 11.53
C LEU A 10 2.08 6.79 10.31
N LYS A 11 1.91 7.87 9.53
CA LYS A 11 1.11 7.86 8.30
C LYS A 11 1.66 6.86 7.27
N LYS A 12 2.99 6.76 7.14
CA LYS A 12 3.63 5.76 6.26
C LYS A 12 3.37 4.34 6.76
N GLY A 13 3.56 4.07 8.05
CA GLY A 13 3.31 2.74 8.63
C GLY A 13 1.86 2.29 8.43
N SER A 14 0.89 3.19 8.67
CA SER A 14 -0.53 2.90 8.42
C SER A 14 -0.81 2.61 6.94
N ALA A 15 -0.18 3.34 6.01
CA ALA A 15 -0.30 3.08 4.58
C ALA A 15 0.23 1.70 4.18
N GLU A 16 1.38 1.31 4.73
CA GLU A 16 1.98 -0.01 4.49
C GLU A 16 1.07 -1.13 4.99
N LEU A 17 0.51 -1.00 6.21
CA LEU A 17 -0.40 -1.98 6.78
C LEU A 17 -1.72 -2.10 6.01
N MET A 18 -2.30 -1.00 5.57
CA MET A 18 -3.50 -1.03 4.72
C MET A 18 -3.27 -1.85 3.44
N ILE A 19 -2.13 -1.64 2.77
CA ILE A 19 -1.79 -2.41 1.56
C ILE A 19 -1.61 -3.89 1.89
N LEU A 20 -0.88 -4.22 2.95
CA LEU A 20 -0.65 -5.62 3.36
C LEU A 20 -1.95 -6.34 3.69
N SER A 21 -2.87 -5.69 4.42
CA SER A 21 -4.19 -6.27 4.74
C SER A 21 -5.03 -6.59 3.50
N LEU A 22 -4.88 -5.81 2.41
CA LEU A 22 -5.60 -6.06 1.16
C LEU A 22 -4.98 -7.23 0.38
N LEU A 23 -3.67 -7.43 0.52
CA LEU A 23 -2.91 -8.49 -0.15
C LEU A 23 -2.95 -9.82 0.59
N GLU A 24 -3.26 -9.81 1.89
CA GLU A 24 -3.40 -11.02 2.73
C GLU A 24 -4.48 -11.97 2.18
N ASP A 25 -5.59 -11.43 1.69
CA ASP A 25 -6.71 -12.19 1.14
C ASP A 25 -6.39 -12.81 -0.23
N ARG A 26 -5.89 -11.99 -1.17
CA ARG A 26 -5.51 -12.45 -2.52
C ARG A 26 -4.55 -11.50 -3.22
N PRO A 27 -3.82 -11.95 -4.26
CA PRO A 27 -3.09 -11.06 -5.14
C PRO A 27 -4.03 -10.04 -5.81
N ARG A 28 -3.58 -8.78 -5.86
CA ARG A 28 -4.32 -7.65 -6.45
C ARG A 28 -3.43 -6.84 -7.38
N HIS A 29 -4.04 -6.23 -8.38
CA HIS A 29 -3.36 -5.26 -9.22
C HIS A 29 -3.15 -3.95 -8.44
N GLY A 30 -2.04 -3.22 -8.68
CA GLY A 30 -1.77 -1.96 -7.96
C GLY A 30 -2.93 -0.97 -8.03
N TYR A 31 -3.53 -0.81 -9.21
CA TYR A 31 -4.71 0.03 -9.39
C TYR A 31 -5.91 -0.39 -8.52
N GLU A 32 -6.16 -1.70 -8.39
CA GLU A 32 -7.23 -2.24 -7.54
C GLU A 32 -7.00 -1.89 -6.06
N ILE A 33 -5.74 -1.93 -5.61
CA ILE A 33 -5.37 -1.55 -4.23
C ILE A 33 -5.73 -0.09 -3.97
N ALA A 34 -5.40 0.84 -4.87
CA ALA A 34 -5.77 2.26 -4.72
C ALA A 34 -7.29 2.43 -4.61
N GLN A 35 -8.06 1.80 -5.50
CA GLN A 35 -9.52 1.88 -5.50
C GLN A 35 -10.13 1.34 -4.21
N LEU A 36 -9.64 0.20 -3.71
CA LEU A 36 -10.16 -0.41 -2.49
C LEU A 36 -9.86 0.43 -1.25
N ILE A 37 -8.68 1.07 -1.18
CA ILE A 37 -8.36 1.98 -0.08
C ILE A 37 -9.26 3.21 -0.11
N GLU A 38 -9.44 3.81 -1.29
CA GLU A 38 -10.34 4.96 -1.43
C GLU A 38 -11.78 4.60 -1.05
N LEU A 39 -12.28 3.46 -1.55
CA LEU A 39 -13.63 2.98 -1.25
C LEU A 39 -13.83 2.70 0.24
N ARG A 40 -12.94 1.92 0.86
CA ARG A 40 -13.06 1.53 2.28
C ARG A 40 -12.87 2.72 3.22
N SER A 41 -12.07 3.71 2.82
CA SER A 41 -11.90 4.96 3.58
C SER A 41 -12.99 6.00 3.30
N ARG A 42 -14.00 5.70 2.47
CA ARG A 42 -15.05 6.64 2.04
C ARG A 42 -14.46 7.93 1.45
N GLY A 43 -13.37 7.81 0.69
CA GLY A 43 -12.68 8.93 0.06
C GLY A 43 -11.70 9.70 0.96
N ALA A 44 -11.56 9.33 2.24
CA ALA A 44 -10.63 10.01 3.15
C ALA A 44 -9.16 9.78 2.79
N ILE A 45 -8.84 8.65 2.15
CA ILE A 45 -7.50 8.29 1.72
C ILE A 45 -7.52 8.05 0.22
N ARG A 46 -6.71 8.82 -0.52
CA ARG A 46 -6.54 8.69 -1.96
C ARG A 46 -5.08 8.46 -2.32
N PHE A 47 -4.80 7.32 -2.93
CA PHE A 47 -3.50 7.04 -3.52
C PHE A 47 -3.52 7.39 -5.00
N ASN A 48 -2.57 8.21 -5.44
CA ASN A 48 -2.30 8.40 -6.85
C ASN A 48 -1.19 7.44 -7.30
N VAL A 49 -1.01 7.29 -8.61
CA VAL A 49 0.04 6.43 -9.19
C VAL A 49 1.43 6.81 -8.67
N ALA A 50 1.71 8.11 -8.58
CA ALA A 50 3.00 8.62 -8.14
C ALA A 50 3.31 8.32 -6.65
N SER A 51 2.31 8.07 -5.80
CA SER A 51 2.50 7.73 -4.39
C SER A 51 2.38 6.23 -4.12
N LEU A 52 1.50 5.53 -4.83
CA LEU A 52 1.27 4.09 -4.62
C LEU A 52 2.46 3.24 -5.07
N TYR A 53 2.94 3.43 -6.30
CA TYR A 53 3.93 2.52 -6.87
C TYR A 53 5.29 2.60 -6.15
N PRO A 54 5.79 3.79 -5.72
CA PRO A 54 6.96 3.84 -4.86
C PRO A 54 6.76 3.14 -3.51
N LEU A 55 5.54 3.18 -2.96
CA LEU A 55 5.21 2.47 -1.73
C LEU A 55 5.24 0.95 -1.92
N LEU A 56 4.62 0.44 -2.99
CA LEU A 56 4.69 -0.98 -3.37
C LEU A 56 6.13 -1.44 -3.59
N TYR A 57 6.94 -0.63 -4.29
CA TYR A 57 8.36 -0.94 -4.51
C TYR A 57 9.16 -1.01 -3.20
N ARG A 58 8.84 -0.16 -2.20
CA ARG A 58 9.45 -0.27 -0.87
C ARG A 58 9.06 -1.57 -0.16
N LEU A 59 7.79 -1.95 -0.22
CA LEU A 59 7.31 -3.20 0.37
C LEU A 59 8.00 -4.42 -0.27
N GLU A 60 8.20 -4.39 -1.59
CA GLU A 60 8.93 -5.43 -2.31
C GLU A 60 10.43 -5.43 -1.96
N LYS A 61 11.08 -4.27 -1.87
CA LYS A 61 12.48 -4.14 -1.40
C LYS A 61 12.68 -4.67 0.01
N ARG A 62 11.66 -4.57 0.87
CA ARG A 62 11.63 -5.14 2.23
C ARG A 62 11.26 -6.63 2.25
N THR A 63 11.08 -7.25 1.08
CA THR A 63 10.67 -8.64 0.89
C THR A 63 9.32 -9.02 1.50
N TRP A 64 8.47 -8.04 1.81
CA TRP A 64 7.13 -8.26 2.38
C TRP A 64 6.09 -8.64 1.32
N ILE A 65 6.31 -8.23 0.08
CA ILE A 65 5.46 -8.59 -1.07
C ILE A 65 6.33 -8.98 -2.27
N ARG A 66 5.73 -9.60 -3.29
CA ARG A 66 6.37 -9.86 -4.58
C ARG A 66 5.46 -9.46 -5.73
N GLY A 67 5.99 -8.69 -6.66
CA GLY A 67 5.32 -8.37 -7.93
C GLY A 67 5.39 -9.53 -8.91
N ARG A 68 4.36 -9.66 -9.74
CA ARG A 68 4.39 -10.52 -10.93
C ARG A 68 3.60 -9.86 -12.05
N TRP A 69 4.19 -9.84 -13.24
CA TRP A 69 3.46 -9.47 -14.44
C TRP A 69 2.54 -10.63 -14.82
N LYS A 70 1.25 -10.33 -14.97
CA LYS A 70 0.30 -11.25 -15.59
C LYS A 70 0.06 -10.78 -17.02
N PRO A 71 0.30 -11.63 -18.03
CA PRO A 71 -0.14 -11.34 -19.39
C PRO A 71 -1.66 -11.13 -19.39
N SER A 72 -2.13 -10.20 -20.21
CA SER A 72 -3.54 -10.08 -20.58
C SER A 72 -3.87 -11.26 -21.50
N THR A 73 -4.35 -12.36 -20.95
CA THR A 73 -4.88 -13.51 -21.71
C THR A 73 -6.38 -13.55 -21.56
#